data_AF-Q8RBN7-F1
#
_entry.id   AF-Q8RBN7-F1
#
_cell.length_a   1.000
_cell.length_b   1.000
_cell.length_c   1.000
_cell.angle_alpha   90.00
_cell.angle_beta   90.00
_cell.angle_gamma   90.00
#
_symmetry.space_group_name_H-M   'P 1'
#
loop_
_entity.id
_entity.type
_entity.pdbx_description
1 polymer ?
#
loop_
_entity_poly.entity_id
_entity_poly.type
_entity_poly.pdbx_seq_one_letter_code
_entity_poly.pdbx_strand_id
1 'polypeptide(L)'
;MSEKNELVVAQALAVKTGLILPNDDISEIVSDAVKGIAEDGDIVCVTEAVVARSQNRYVTCDDLSKMIKEGFKLNPGSTLAVVYPIASRNRFALVLKAIAKATDGGRVIVTFPIPSDEVGNQVIDPEMARIRLGLKTVYRHLTSARGSTPHLNILIREVITALILQSLGYSIVGMRKILGTGLSDITVRTPEGLIAPLEVTFTDHQKAAKKAVEILADMPEARKAFAAGVDLGRKEFVLFDALKYVSGDENPIYQISFADKLDAFADDEAIYSEELGNEMFKHPITGIDYRRLYLDLIEETGAKGEVIFTNNPFKVYEMGYLDGIILGEVHARKFRKDLFLAFGAKVPVKTLEEIGPAPWGVIGSNVSDYQKGVLKLLPEDADGTAERIREKILEKTGKDVDVLIFGDGAYKDPDTGIYELADPYPSLGASERLRGFKLREGKKLKLAVDTLYNKGYSRDQIEEILSQNQEEQSDLGTTPRRLVSIAATLADLLAGSADQGTPIVIVRGMKRG
;
A
#
# COMPACT_ATOMS: atom_id res chain seq x y z
N MET A 1 19.48 23.64 -49.03
CA MET A 1 18.89 22.29 -49.19
C MET A 1 18.18 21.98 -47.90
N SER A 2 16.91 21.59 -47.99
CA SER A 2 15.96 21.45 -46.87
C SER A 2 16.54 20.58 -45.74
N GLU A 3 16.69 21.17 -44.56
CA GLU A 3 16.69 20.41 -43.31
C GLU A 3 15.38 19.61 -43.28
N LYS A 4 15.48 18.30 -43.50
CA LYS A 4 14.41 17.41 -43.10
C LYS A 4 14.32 17.57 -41.59
N ASN A 5 13.26 18.22 -41.11
CA ASN A 5 12.75 17.98 -39.77
C ASN A 5 12.59 16.47 -39.64
N GLU A 6 13.60 15.76 -39.13
CA GLU A 6 13.42 14.38 -38.70
C GLU A 6 12.36 14.44 -37.60
N LEU A 7 11.18 13.92 -37.92
CA LEU A 7 10.06 13.77 -37.01
C LEU A 7 10.46 12.73 -35.96
N VAL A 8 11.33 13.11 -35.02
CA VAL A 8 11.65 12.33 -33.83
C VAL A 8 10.52 12.55 -32.84
N VAL A 9 9.34 12.05 -33.16
CA VAL A 9 8.21 12.05 -32.24
C VAL A 9 7.93 10.61 -31.87
N ALA A 10 8.33 10.23 -30.65
CA ALA A 10 7.84 9.00 -30.06
C ALA A 10 6.32 9.13 -29.88
N GLN A 11 5.56 8.15 -30.34
CA GLN A 11 4.11 8.15 -30.29
C GLN A 11 3.63 6.91 -29.54
N ALA A 12 2.50 7.04 -28.84
CA ALA A 12 1.77 5.92 -28.25
C ALA A 12 0.36 5.92 -28.83
N LEU A 13 -0.04 4.81 -29.43
CA LEU A 13 -1.29 4.65 -30.16
C LEU A 13 -2.10 3.54 -29.52
N ALA A 14 -3.24 3.87 -28.91
CA ALA A 14 -4.16 2.88 -28.37
C ALA A 14 -4.89 2.17 -29.51
N VAL A 15 -4.88 0.84 -29.50
CA VAL A 15 -5.53 0.00 -30.50
C VAL A 15 -6.68 -0.74 -29.84
N LYS A 16 -7.89 -0.54 -30.37
CA LYS A 16 -9.09 -1.25 -29.92
C LYS A 16 -9.10 -2.67 -30.47
N THR A 17 -9.59 -3.59 -29.65
CA THR A 17 -9.86 -4.97 -30.07
C THR A 17 -11.32 -5.32 -29.84
N GLY A 18 -11.75 -6.45 -30.40
CA GLY A 18 -12.98 -7.10 -29.95
C GLY A 18 -12.85 -7.64 -28.51
N LEU A 19 -13.91 -8.27 -28.03
CA LEU A 19 -13.87 -9.01 -26.76
C LEU A 19 -12.90 -10.18 -26.89
N ILE A 20 -12.03 -10.33 -25.90
CA ILE A 20 -11.13 -11.48 -25.76
C ILE A 20 -11.75 -12.38 -24.69
N LEU A 21 -11.92 -13.66 -25.02
CA LEU A 21 -12.54 -14.69 -24.21
C LEU A 21 -11.54 -15.80 -23.87
N PRO A 22 -11.86 -16.65 -22.88
CA PRO A 22 -11.04 -17.82 -22.58
C PRO A 22 -10.86 -18.75 -23.78
N ASN A 23 -9.61 -19.17 -23.99
CA ASN A 23 -9.13 -20.06 -25.07
C ASN A 23 -9.07 -19.42 -26.48
N ASP A 24 -9.22 -18.10 -26.59
CA ASP A 24 -8.99 -17.40 -27.84
C ASP A 24 -7.50 -17.41 -28.25
N ASP A 25 -7.23 -17.38 -29.56
CA ASP A 25 -5.87 -17.19 -30.07
C ASP A 25 -5.49 -15.71 -30.00
N ILE A 26 -4.78 -15.35 -28.93
CA ILE A 26 -4.33 -13.97 -28.72
C ILE A 26 -3.37 -13.47 -29.81
N SER A 27 -2.59 -14.37 -30.44
CA SER A 27 -1.66 -14.00 -31.51
C SER A 27 -2.41 -13.60 -32.77
N GLU A 28 -3.47 -14.35 -33.10
CA GLU A 28 -4.38 -14.04 -34.19
C GLU A 28 -5.10 -12.70 -33.96
N ILE A 29 -5.66 -12.51 -32.76
CA ILE A 29 -6.39 -11.29 -32.40
C ILE A 29 -5.49 -10.05 -32.46
N VAL A 30 -4.30 -10.10 -31.85
CA VAL A 30 -3.37 -8.98 -31.83
C VAL A 30 -2.89 -8.65 -33.24
N SER A 31 -2.53 -9.66 -34.03
CA SER A 31 -2.04 -9.46 -35.40
C SER A 31 -3.11 -8.86 -36.33
N ASP A 32 -4.38 -9.22 -36.15
CA ASP A 32 -5.48 -8.58 -36.88
C ASP A 32 -5.75 -7.15 -36.41
N ALA A 33 -5.69 -6.90 -35.11
CA ALA A 33 -5.95 -5.58 -34.53
C ALA A 33 -4.93 -4.52 -34.98
N VAL A 34 -3.65 -4.91 -35.13
CA VAL A 34 -2.58 -4.00 -35.55
C VAL A 34 -2.39 -3.94 -37.07
N LYS A 35 -3.15 -4.73 -37.84
CA LYS A 35 -3.03 -4.79 -39.30
C LYS A 35 -3.35 -3.44 -39.93
N GLY A 36 -2.41 -2.92 -40.74
CA GLY A 36 -2.52 -1.60 -41.36
C GLY A 36 -2.25 -0.43 -40.41
N ILE A 37 -1.90 -0.70 -39.15
CA ILE A 37 -1.51 0.30 -38.14
C ILE A 37 -0.03 0.17 -37.81
N ALA A 38 0.46 -1.05 -37.54
CA ALA A 38 1.85 -1.30 -37.15
C ALA A 38 2.84 -1.01 -38.29
N GLU A 39 4.01 -0.50 -37.91
CA GLU A 39 5.15 -0.20 -38.76
C GLU A 39 6.42 -0.92 -38.27
N ASP A 40 7.41 -1.06 -39.14
CA ASP A 40 8.68 -1.69 -38.81
C ASP A 40 9.39 -0.93 -37.68
N GLY A 41 9.84 -1.64 -36.64
CA GLY A 41 10.45 -1.05 -35.46
C GLY A 41 9.47 -0.48 -34.43
N ASP A 42 8.16 -0.74 -34.56
CA ASP A 42 7.20 -0.49 -33.48
C ASP A 42 7.37 -1.49 -32.31
N ILE A 43 6.96 -1.08 -31.11
CA ILE A 43 6.75 -1.97 -29.97
C ILE A 43 5.23 -2.14 -29.79
N VAL A 44 4.72 -3.34 -30.01
CA VAL A 44 3.32 -3.69 -29.76
C VAL A 44 3.19 -4.17 -28.32
N CYS A 45 2.63 -3.33 -27.46
CA CYS A 45 2.38 -3.61 -26.06
C CYS A 45 0.98 -4.21 -25.91
N VAL A 46 0.85 -5.36 -25.26
CA VAL A 46 -0.41 -6.06 -24.99
C VAL A 46 -0.54 -6.25 -23.47
N THR A 47 -1.67 -5.88 -22.88
CA THR A 47 -1.85 -6.02 -21.42
C THR A 47 -1.83 -7.50 -21.01
N GLU A 48 -1.23 -7.79 -19.86
CA GLU A 48 -1.22 -9.11 -19.24
C GLU A 48 -2.64 -9.67 -19.15
N ALA A 49 -3.60 -8.79 -18.88
CA ALA A 49 -4.94 -9.17 -18.49
C ALA A 49 -5.67 -9.95 -19.58
N VAL A 50 -5.47 -9.54 -20.83
CA VAL A 50 -6.09 -10.20 -21.98
C VAL A 50 -5.31 -11.44 -22.39
N VAL A 51 -3.99 -11.45 -22.20
CA VAL A 51 -3.18 -12.64 -22.43
C VAL A 51 -3.57 -13.74 -21.45
N ALA A 52 -3.61 -13.45 -20.15
CA ALA A 52 -4.03 -14.38 -19.12
C ALA A 52 -5.45 -14.89 -19.37
N ARG A 53 -6.37 -14.01 -19.77
CA ARG A 53 -7.73 -14.37 -20.13
C ARG A 53 -7.77 -15.35 -21.30
N SER A 54 -7.07 -15.06 -22.40
CA SER A 54 -6.99 -15.94 -23.58
C SER A 54 -6.42 -17.32 -23.23
N GLN A 55 -5.49 -17.38 -22.27
CA GLN A 55 -4.92 -18.61 -21.74
C GLN A 55 -5.80 -19.32 -20.70
N ASN A 56 -7.01 -18.81 -20.43
CA ASN A 56 -7.94 -19.34 -19.42
C ASN A 56 -7.31 -19.46 -18.02
N ARG A 57 -6.50 -18.47 -17.62
CA ARG A 57 -5.74 -18.46 -16.36
C ARG A 57 -6.60 -18.01 -15.18
N TYR A 58 -7.33 -18.94 -14.59
CA TYR A 58 -8.20 -18.69 -13.43
C TYR A 58 -7.99 -19.72 -12.32
N VAL A 59 -8.22 -19.30 -11.08
CA VAL A 59 -8.25 -20.19 -9.90
C VAL A 59 -9.38 -19.78 -8.97
N THR A 60 -10.06 -20.75 -8.38
CA THR A 60 -11.09 -20.50 -7.36
C THR A 60 -10.46 -20.35 -5.98
N CYS A 61 -11.10 -19.64 -5.06
CA CYS A 61 -10.68 -19.59 -3.66
C CYS A 61 -10.62 -20.99 -3.03
N ASP A 62 -11.49 -21.90 -3.46
CA ASP A 62 -11.52 -23.28 -2.95
C ASP A 62 -10.27 -24.05 -3.37
N ASP A 63 -9.92 -24.00 -4.66
CA ASP A 63 -8.74 -24.69 -5.16
C ASP A 63 -7.45 -24.04 -4.63
N LEU A 64 -7.41 -22.71 -4.55
CA LEU A 64 -6.31 -22.00 -3.93
C LEU A 64 -6.15 -22.36 -2.44
N SER A 65 -7.25 -22.51 -1.69
CA SER A 65 -7.20 -22.90 -0.28
C SER A 65 -6.62 -24.31 -0.08
N LYS A 66 -6.94 -25.26 -0.98
CA LYS A 66 -6.33 -26.61 -0.96
C LYS A 66 -4.83 -26.53 -1.23
N MET A 67 -4.42 -25.76 -2.25
CA MET A 67 -3.00 -25.55 -2.57
C MET A 67 -2.23 -24.90 -1.41
N ILE A 68 -2.83 -23.93 -0.71
CA ILE A 68 -2.23 -23.31 0.49
C ILE A 68 -2.12 -24.35 1.61
N LYS A 69 -3.19 -25.10 1.89
CA LYS A 69 -3.21 -26.17 2.91
C LYS A 69 -2.12 -27.20 2.67
N GLU A 70 -1.96 -27.67 1.43
CA GLU A 70 -0.89 -28.59 1.03
C GLU A 70 0.50 -27.96 1.13
N GLY A 71 0.65 -26.73 0.62
CA GLY A 71 1.92 -26.02 0.57
C GLY A 71 2.51 -25.70 1.94
N PHE A 72 1.65 -25.49 2.95
CA PHE A 72 2.05 -25.27 4.34
C PHE A 72 1.87 -26.50 5.24
N LYS A 73 1.25 -27.58 4.74
CA LYS A 73 0.89 -28.79 5.50
C LYS A 73 0.01 -28.49 6.73
N LEU A 74 -1.03 -27.67 6.52
CA LEU A 74 -1.89 -27.19 7.61
C LEU A 74 -2.84 -28.27 8.13
N ASN A 75 -3.07 -28.22 9.43
CA ASN A 75 -4.11 -28.99 10.11
C ASN A 75 -5.34 -28.10 10.35
N PRO A 76 -6.52 -28.69 10.61
CA PRO A 76 -7.67 -27.91 11.09
C PRO A 76 -7.31 -27.10 12.34
N GLY A 77 -7.67 -25.82 12.34
CA GLY A 77 -7.34 -24.90 13.44
C GLY A 77 -5.95 -24.25 13.35
N SER A 78 -5.18 -24.49 12.27
CA SER A 78 -3.86 -23.88 12.10
C SER A 78 -3.90 -22.34 12.07
N THR A 79 -2.81 -21.71 12.50
CA THR A 79 -2.64 -20.26 12.51
C THR A 79 -1.71 -19.80 11.40
N LEU A 80 -2.20 -18.94 10.51
CA LEU A 80 -1.39 -18.31 9.47
C LEU A 80 -1.19 -16.82 9.73
N ALA A 81 0.03 -16.36 9.49
CA ALA A 81 0.38 -14.96 9.45
C ALA A 81 0.38 -14.44 8.01
N VAL A 82 -0.23 -13.28 7.76
CA VAL A 82 -0.15 -12.54 6.50
C VAL A 82 0.56 -11.22 6.78
N VAL A 83 1.79 -11.11 6.30
CA VAL A 83 2.65 -9.97 6.58
C VAL A 83 2.63 -8.99 5.41
N TYR A 84 2.20 -7.77 5.71
CA TYR A 84 2.20 -6.59 4.83
C TYR A 84 1.50 -6.79 3.48
N PRO A 85 0.25 -7.26 3.45
CA PRO A 85 -0.48 -7.34 2.19
C PRO A 85 -0.78 -5.95 1.63
N ILE A 86 -0.88 -5.86 0.31
CA ILE A 86 -1.48 -4.69 -0.35
C ILE A 86 -2.93 -4.55 0.12
N ALA A 87 -3.32 -3.35 0.53
CA ALA A 87 -4.66 -3.01 0.97
C ALA A 87 -5.57 -2.81 -0.24
N SER A 88 -6.15 -3.90 -0.74
CA SER A 88 -6.91 -3.88 -1.99
C SER A 88 -8.00 -4.94 -2.04
N ARG A 89 -9.21 -4.48 -2.36
CA ARG A 89 -10.35 -5.37 -2.63
C ARG A 89 -10.14 -6.20 -3.89
N ASN A 90 -9.44 -5.65 -4.90
CA ASN A 90 -9.26 -6.31 -6.19
C ASN A 90 -8.06 -7.27 -6.21
N ARG A 91 -6.96 -6.91 -5.55
CA ARG A 91 -5.72 -7.71 -5.57
C ARG A 91 -5.69 -8.79 -4.48
N PHE A 92 -6.21 -8.48 -3.29
CA PHE A 92 -5.89 -9.30 -2.12
C PHE A 92 -7.10 -9.90 -1.37
N ALA A 93 -8.29 -9.31 -1.48
CA ALA A 93 -9.47 -9.80 -0.72
C ALA A 93 -9.75 -11.30 -0.92
N LEU A 94 -9.78 -11.78 -2.17
CA LEU A 94 -10.03 -13.21 -2.44
C LEU A 94 -8.83 -14.11 -2.13
N VAL A 95 -7.61 -13.57 -2.18
CA VAL A 95 -6.40 -14.28 -1.73
C VAL A 95 -6.50 -14.50 -0.21
N LEU A 96 -6.82 -13.46 0.56
CA LEU A 96 -7.04 -13.56 2.00
C LEU A 96 -8.17 -14.52 2.35
N LYS A 97 -9.29 -14.48 1.61
CA LYS A 97 -10.39 -15.43 1.79
C LYS A 97 -9.92 -16.88 1.60
N ALA A 98 -9.11 -17.15 0.57
CA ALA A 98 -8.55 -18.49 0.35
C ALA A 98 -7.56 -18.91 1.47
N ILE A 99 -6.74 -17.97 1.96
CA ILE A 99 -5.85 -18.18 3.11
C ILE A 99 -6.66 -18.56 4.35
N ALA A 100 -7.72 -17.81 4.67
CA ALA A 100 -8.59 -18.07 5.81
C ALA A 100 -9.29 -19.43 5.69
N LYS A 101 -9.83 -19.78 4.51
CA LYS A 101 -10.40 -21.10 4.25
C LYS A 101 -9.38 -22.23 4.46
N ALA A 102 -8.12 -22.03 4.09
CA ALA A 102 -7.08 -23.04 4.24
C ALA A 102 -6.80 -23.42 5.71
N THR A 103 -7.09 -22.52 6.65
CA THR A 103 -6.94 -22.77 8.10
C THR A 103 -8.02 -23.68 8.68
N ASP A 104 -9.13 -23.87 7.97
CA ASP A 104 -10.23 -24.78 8.36
C ASP A 104 -10.72 -24.49 9.80
N GLY A 105 -11.18 -23.24 10.00
CA GLY A 105 -11.65 -22.72 11.29
C GLY A 105 -10.54 -22.24 12.24
N GLY A 106 -9.31 -22.10 11.75
CA GLY A 106 -8.17 -21.63 12.52
C GLY A 106 -8.12 -20.11 12.67
N ARG A 107 -6.90 -19.56 12.68
CA ARG A 107 -6.65 -18.14 12.92
C ARG A 107 -5.82 -17.52 11.81
N VAL A 108 -6.18 -16.31 11.39
CA VAL A 108 -5.39 -15.52 10.44
C VAL A 108 -5.01 -14.20 11.10
N ILE A 109 -3.71 -13.94 11.20
CA ILE A 109 -3.15 -12.70 11.72
C ILE A 109 -2.65 -11.88 10.54
N VAL A 110 -3.22 -10.72 10.31
CA VAL A 110 -2.77 -9.78 9.28
C VAL A 110 -1.96 -8.66 9.91
N THR A 111 -0.75 -8.45 9.42
CA THR A 111 0.08 -7.31 9.83
C THR A 111 0.10 -6.28 8.71
N PHE A 112 -0.33 -5.07 8.99
CA PHE A 112 -0.24 -3.93 8.08
C PHE A 112 0.94 -3.03 8.46
N PRO A 113 1.70 -2.49 7.50
CA PRO A 113 2.68 -1.44 7.77
C PRO A 113 1.99 -0.11 8.14
N ILE A 114 2.73 0.80 8.76
CA ILE A 114 2.24 2.12 9.19
C ILE A 114 2.94 3.23 8.38
N PRO A 115 2.19 4.17 7.77
CA PRO A 115 0.73 4.27 7.72
C PRO A 115 0.08 3.62 6.48
N SER A 116 0.90 3.17 5.53
CA SER A 116 0.48 2.72 4.20
C SER A 116 1.23 1.46 3.79
N ASP A 117 0.62 0.66 2.92
CA ASP A 117 1.26 -0.49 2.28
C ASP A 117 2.41 -0.10 1.33
N GLU A 118 3.09 -1.09 0.73
CA GLU A 118 4.25 -0.85 -0.14
C GLU A 118 3.94 -0.03 -1.41
N VAL A 119 2.68 0.05 -1.82
CA VAL A 119 2.25 0.83 -2.99
C VAL A 119 1.60 2.16 -2.58
N GLY A 120 1.49 2.45 -1.28
CA GLY A 120 1.03 3.73 -0.77
C GLY A 120 -0.45 3.78 -0.34
N ASN A 121 -1.20 2.67 -0.40
CA ASN A 121 -2.58 2.67 0.11
C ASN A 121 -2.58 2.87 1.63
N GLN A 122 -3.26 3.91 2.09
CA GLN A 122 -3.38 4.20 3.51
C GLN A 122 -4.23 3.14 4.22
N VAL A 123 -3.68 2.54 5.27
CA VAL A 123 -4.34 1.50 6.09
C VAL A 123 -4.72 1.97 7.48
N ILE A 124 -4.07 3.05 7.94
CA ILE A 124 -4.37 3.73 9.21
C ILE A 124 -4.14 5.24 9.02
N ASP A 125 -4.87 6.06 9.77
CA ASP A 125 -4.65 7.52 9.75
C ASP A 125 -3.20 7.86 10.20
N PRO A 126 -2.40 8.55 9.36
CA PRO A 126 -1.00 8.80 9.64
C PRO A 126 -0.76 9.66 10.89
N GLU A 127 -1.60 10.67 11.11
CA GLU A 127 -1.46 11.58 12.25
C GLU A 127 -1.80 10.86 13.55
N MET A 128 -2.92 10.13 13.57
CA MET A 128 -3.34 9.31 14.69
C MET A 128 -2.26 8.28 15.04
N ALA A 129 -1.77 7.52 14.06
CA ALA A 129 -0.76 6.49 14.28
C ALA A 129 0.53 7.09 14.85
N ARG A 130 1.01 8.21 14.29
CA ARG A 130 2.22 8.91 14.78
C ARG A 130 2.05 9.38 16.22
N ILE A 131 0.93 10.02 16.54
CA ILE A 131 0.64 10.51 17.90
C ILE A 131 0.50 9.32 18.86
N ARG A 132 -0.24 8.28 18.47
CA ARG A 132 -0.49 7.11 19.30
C ARG A 132 0.80 6.40 19.66
N LEU A 133 1.64 6.06 18.68
CA LEU A 133 2.94 5.42 18.94
C LEU A 133 3.82 6.31 19.83
N GLY A 134 3.84 7.62 19.60
CA GLY A 134 4.54 8.57 20.47
C GLY A 134 4.03 8.55 21.92
N LEU A 135 2.71 8.51 22.12
CA LEU A 135 2.09 8.38 23.44
C LEU A 135 2.44 7.06 24.11
N LYS A 136 2.47 5.95 23.36
CA LYS A 136 2.90 4.64 23.88
C LYS A 136 4.37 4.64 24.30
N THR A 137 5.27 5.24 23.52
CA THR A 137 6.68 5.42 23.91
C THR A 137 6.79 6.20 25.21
N VAL A 138 6.05 7.31 25.35
CA VAL A 138 6.01 8.10 26.57
C VAL A 138 5.45 7.27 27.73
N TYR A 139 4.36 6.53 27.52
CA TYR A 139 3.75 5.65 28.51
C TYR A 139 4.77 4.61 29.01
N ARG A 140 5.41 3.86 28.10
CA ARG A 140 6.44 2.85 28.42
C ARG A 140 7.59 3.44 29.24
N HIS A 141 8.08 4.64 28.88
CA HIS A 141 9.13 5.32 29.63
C HIS A 141 8.67 5.77 31.02
N LEU A 142 7.48 6.37 31.13
CA LEU A 142 6.93 6.82 32.40
C LEU A 142 6.64 5.66 33.35
N THR A 143 6.09 4.53 32.87
CA THR A 143 5.83 3.36 33.71
C THR A 143 7.11 2.70 34.18
N SER A 144 8.13 2.61 33.32
CA SER A 144 9.46 2.09 33.68
C SER A 144 10.16 2.97 34.72
N ALA A 145 10.04 4.30 34.60
CA ALA A 145 10.64 5.26 35.53
C ALA A 145 9.80 5.49 36.81
N ARG A 146 8.53 5.06 36.80
CA ARG A 146 7.56 5.33 37.87
C ARG A 146 8.09 4.96 39.24
N GLY A 147 8.69 3.77 39.39
CA GLY A 147 9.33 3.28 40.62
C GLY A 147 8.66 3.81 41.90
N SER A 148 9.41 4.60 42.68
CA SER A 148 8.97 5.29 43.90
C SER A 148 8.66 6.79 43.69
N THR A 149 8.31 7.22 42.47
CA THR A 149 8.05 8.62 42.09
C THR A 149 6.55 8.86 41.84
N PRO A 150 5.72 9.10 42.89
CA PRO A 150 4.29 9.35 42.75
C PRO A 150 3.91 10.48 41.80
N HIS A 151 4.78 11.48 41.63
CA HIS A 151 4.53 12.64 40.76
C HIS A 151 4.34 12.26 39.29
N LEU A 152 4.98 11.17 38.82
CA LEU A 152 4.81 10.67 37.44
C LEU A 152 3.39 10.14 37.18
N ASN A 153 2.63 9.83 38.23
CA ASN A 153 1.24 9.40 38.08
C ASN A 153 0.35 10.49 37.45
N ILE A 154 0.73 11.77 37.50
CA ILE A 154 -0.03 12.84 36.83
C ILE A 154 0.11 12.67 35.32
N LEU A 155 1.35 12.57 34.83
CA LEU A 155 1.65 12.40 33.41
C LEU A 155 1.11 11.07 32.86
N ILE A 156 1.21 9.98 33.63
CA ILE A 156 0.66 8.67 33.23
C ILE A 156 -0.86 8.77 33.02
N ARG A 157 -1.59 9.50 33.87
CA ARG A 157 -3.05 9.68 33.70
C ARG A 157 -3.39 10.47 32.44
N GLU A 158 -2.60 11.50 32.12
CA GLU A 158 -2.79 12.28 30.89
C GLU A 158 -2.54 11.41 29.64
N VAL A 159 -1.48 10.62 29.64
CA VAL A 159 -1.16 9.72 28.52
C VAL A 159 -2.21 8.63 28.35
N ILE A 160 -2.65 7.98 29.44
CA ILE A 160 -3.75 6.98 29.40
C ILE A 160 -5.04 7.63 28.88
N THR A 161 -5.37 8.84 29.36
CA THR A 161 -6.52 9.59 28.87
C THR A 161 -6.44 9.82 27.36
N ALA A 162 -5.29 10.27 26.86
CA ALA A 162 -5.09 10.51 25.43
C ALA A 162 -5.24 9.21 24.60
N LEU A 163 -4.63 8.10 25.03
CA LEU A 163 -4.72 6.80 24.36
C LEU A 163 -6.15 6.26 24.33
N ILE A 164 -6.88 6.38 25.44
CA ILE A 164 -8.30 6.00 25.55
C ILE A 164 -9.15 6.86 24.63
N LEU A 165 -8.96 8.19 24.64
CA LEU A 165 -9.73 9.11 23.83
C LEU A 165 -9.52 8.88 22.33
N GLN A 166 -8.30 8.57 21.89
CA GLN A 166 -8.07 8.12 20.50
C GLN A 166 -8.85 6.86 20.15
N SER A 167 -9.01 5.94 21.10
CA SER A 167 -9.80 4.70 20.93
C SER A 167 -11.32 4.96 20.88
N LEU A 168 -11.75 6.18 21.24
CA LEU A 168 -13.13 6.67 21.22
C LEU A 168 -13.37 7.69 20.09
N GLY A 169 -12.40 7.89 19.19
CA GLY A 169 -12.52 8.78 18.03
C GLY A 169 -12.16 10.24 18.24
N TYR A 170 -11.55 10.56 19.38
CA TYR A 170 -11.03 11.90 19.61
C TYR A 170 -9.61 12.02 19.03
N SER A 171 -9.36 13.09 18.27
CA SER A 171 -7.99 13.43 17.85
C SER A 171 -7.31 14.24 18.94
N ILE A 172 -6.05 13.92 19.26
CA ILE A 172 -5.25 14.68 20.23
C ILE A 172 -4.58 15.84 19.50
N VAL A 173 -4.99 17.07 19.81
CA VAL A 173 -4.50 18.30 19.17
C VAL A 173 -3.32 18.87 19.94
N GLY A 174 -3.31 18.73 21.26
CA GLY A 174 -2.24 19.23 22.11
C GLY A 174 -2.22 18.56 23.48
N MET A 175 -1.07 18.58 24.13
CA MET A 175 -0.88 18.15 25.51
C MET A 175 0.16 19.04 26.17
N ARG A 176 -0.25 19.92 27.08
CA ARG A 176 0.61 20.99 27.60
C ARG A 176 1.90 20.48 28.23
N LYS A 177 1.82 19.40 29.01
CA LYS A 177 2.98 18.84 29.75
C LYS A 177 3.84 17.88 28.92
N ILE A 178 3.29 17.30 27.86
CA ILE A 178 3.95 16.25 27.05
C ILE A 178 4.44 16.80 25.71
N LEU A 179 3.57 17.48 24.96
CA LEU A 179 3.88 18.04 23.64
C LEU A 179 4.33 19.52 23.71
N GLY A 180 4.18 20.17 24.86
CA GLY A 180 4.49 21.60 25.02
C GLY A 180 3.50 22.53 24.29
N THR A 181 2.40 21.98 23.79
CA THR A 181 1.37 22.69 23.02
C THR A 181 0.02 22.61 23.73
N GLY A 182 -0.82 23.64 23.55
CA GLY A 182 -2.17 23.71 24.13
C GLY A 182 -2.23 24.40 25.50
N LEU A 183 -3.45 24.84 25.85
CA LEU A 183 -3.74 25.60 27.09
C LEU A 183 -4.35 24.73 28.21
N SER A 184 -4.70 23.48 27.92
CA SER A 184 -5.27 22.48 28.84
C SER A 184 -4.30 21.33 29.07
N ASP A 185 -4.54 20.46 30.05
CA ASP A 185 -3.75 19.22 30.18
C ASP A 185 -3.75 18.45 28.84
N ILE A 186 -4.93 18.31 28.22
CA ILE A 186 -5.10 17.75 26.87
C ILE A 186 -6.07 18.64 26.09
N THR A 187 -5.77 18.95 24.84
CA THR A 187 -6.70 19.58 23.90
C THR A 187 -7.08 18.53 22.86
N VAL A 188 -8.38 18.31 22.68
CA VAL A 188 -8.90 17.30 21.77
C VAL A 188 -9.80 17.89 20.69
N ARG A 189 -9.88 17.19 19.57
CA ARG A 189 -10.96 17.33 18.60
C ARG A 189 -11.93 16.17 18.81
N THR A 190 -13.21 16.45 19.01
CA THR A 190 -14.24 15.41 19.18
C THR A 190 -14.51 14.69 17.85
N PRO A 191 -15.17 13.52 17.87
CA PRO A 191 -15.63 12.85 16.65
C PRO A 191 -16.50 13.75 15.74
N GLU A 192 -17.20 14.73 16.32
CA GLU A 192 -17.99 15.72 15.57
C GLU A 192 -17.16 16.89 15.01
N GLY A 193 -15.83 16.88 15.19
CA GLY A 193 -14.90 17.90 14.70
C GLY A 193 -14.75 19.13 15.60
N LEU A 194 -15.31 19.13 16.82
CA LEU A 194 -15.25 20.28 17.73
C LEU A 194 -13.97 20.27 18.56
N ILE A 195 -13.34 21.43 18.75
CA ILE A 195 -12.20 21.56 19.66
C ILE A 195 -12.71 21.70 21.11
N ALA A 196 -12.01 21.04 22.03
CA ALA A 196 -12.33 21.09 23.45
C ALA A 196 -11.07 21.00 24.34
N PRO A 197 -10.91 21.89 25.34
CA PRO A 197 -9.98 21.64 26.43
C PRO A 197 -10.47 20.52 27.34
N LEU A 198 -9.53 19.74 27.86
CA LEU A 198 -9.76 18.65 28.79
C LEU A 198 -8.74 18.72 29.94
N GLU A 199 -9.25 18.63 31.17
CA GLU A 199 -8.44 18.54 32.39
C GLU A 199 -8.53 17.15 33.02
N VAL A 200 -7.40 16.62 33.47
CA VAL A 200 -7.28 15.24 33.96
C VAL A 200 -7.09 15.24 35.48
N THR A 201 -7.86 14.40 36.17
CA THR A 201 -7.81 14.30 37.63
C THR A 201 -7.87 12.84 38.10
N PHE A 202 -7.57 12.62 39.37
CA PHE A 202 -7.80 11.34 40.03
C PHE A 202 -9.19 11.29 40.67
N THR A 203 -9.54 12.30 41.48
CA THR A 203 -10.77 12.28 42.31
C THR A 203 -11.58 13.58 42.28
N ASP A 204 -10.96 14.74 42.04
CA ASP A 204 -11.64 16.04 42.10
C ASP A 204 -12.19 16.45 40.72
N HIS A 205 -13.27 15.80 40.29
CA HIS A 205 -13.92 16.05 39.00
C HIS A 205 -14.51 17.46 38.92
N GLN A 206 -15.06 17.97 40.03
CA GLN A 206 -15.63 19.31 40.09
C GLN A 206 -14.59 20.39 39.79
N LYS A 207 -13.40 20.30 40.39
CA LYS A 207 -12.31 21.25 40.12
C LYS A 207 -11.77 21.13 38.69
N ALA A 208 -11.60 19.90 38.20
CA ALA A 208 -11.18 19.67 36.82
C ALA A 208 -12.18 20.27 35.81
N ALA A 209 -13.48 20.07 36.02
CA ALA A 209 -14.52 20.61 35.18
C ALA A 209 -14.53 22.14 35.19
N LYS A 210 -14.47 22.78 36.36
CA LYS A 210 -14.39 24.26 36.47
C LYS A 210 -13.18 24.80 35.71
N LYS A 211 -11.99 24.20 35.89
CA LYS A 211 -10.77 24.62 35.19
C LYS A 211 -10.88 24.44 33.68
N ALA A 212 -11.47 23.34 33.20
CA ALA A 212 -11.69 23.13 31.77
C ALA A 212 -12.66 24.17 31.18
N VAL A 213 -13.70 24.57 31.93
CA VAL A 213 -14.63 25.64 31.53
C VAL A 213 -13.98 27.02 31.55
N GLU A 214 -13.08 27.29 32.50
CA GLU A 214 -12.27 28.52 32.51
C GLU A 214 -11.38 28.60 31.26
N ILE A 215 -10.66 27.52 30.93
CA ILE A 215 -9.81 27.46 29.73
C ILE A 215 -10.65 27.60 28.44
N LEU A 216 -11.87 27.06 28.42
CA LEU A 216 -12.78 27.20 27.28
C LEU A 216 -13.06 28.68 26.97
N ALA A 217 -13.16 29.56 27.97
CA ALA A 217 -13.37 30.99 27.76
C ALA A 217 -12.20 31.67 27.03
N ASP A 218 -10.99 31.13 27.19
CA ASP A 218 -9.76 31.61 26.55
C ASP A 218 -9.48 30.95 25.18
N MET A 219 -10.36 30.05 24.72
CA MET A 219 -10.23 29.30 23.46
C MET A 219 -11.40 29.62 22.51
N PRO A 220 -11.30 30.67 21.66
CA PRO A 220 -12.38 31.11 20.77
C PRO A 220 -12.91 30.04 19.80
N GLU A 221 -12.06 29.10 19.41
CA GLU A 221 -12.36 27.97 18.52
C GLU A 221 -13.02 26.79 19.24
N ALA A 222 -12.91 26.71 20.57
CA ALA A 222 -13.47 25.62 21.34
C ALA A 222 -14.98 25.81 21.59
N ARG A 223 -15.70 24.70 21.67
CA ARG A 223 -17.17 24.69 21.82
C ARG A 223 -17.66 23.74 22.92
N LYS A 224 -16.79 22.85 23.39
CA LYS A 224 -17.05 21.90 24.48
C LYS A 224 -15.86 21.95 25.44
N ALA A 225 -16.05 21.49 26.67
CA ALA A 225 -14.98 21.27 27.64
C ALA A 225 -15.21 19.94 28.36
N PHE A 226 -14.14 19.26 28.76
CA PHE A 226 -14.23 17.94 29.38
C PHE A 226 -13.42 17.85 30.67
N ALA A 227 -13.88 16.98 31.57
CA ALA A 227 -13.10 16.54 32.73
C ALA A 227 -12.94 15.02 32.69
N ALA A 228 -11.72 14.53 32.79
CA ALA A 228 -11.43 13.10 32.82
C ALA A 228 -10.93 12.67 34.19
N GLY A 229 -11.49 11.56 34.70
CA GLY A 229 -11.02 10.85 35.88
C GLY A 229 -10.24 9.61 35.50
N VAL A 230 -9.05 9.41 36.09
CA VAL A 230 -8.25 8.19 35.89
C VAL A 230 -7.81 7.60 37.22
N ASP A 231 -8.34 6.42 37.56
CA ASP A 231 -7.89 5.61 38.68
C ASP A 231 -6.91 4.54 38.18
N LEU A 232 -5.61 4.72 38.46
CA LEU A 232 -4.57 3.77 38.08
C LEU A 232 -4.61 2.46 38.87
N GLY A 233 -5.20 2.46 40.08
CA GLY A 233 -5.30 1.28 40.93
C GLY A 233 -6.46 0.39 40.51
N ARG A 234 -7.63 0.99 40.27
CA ARG A 234 -8.82 0.29 39.75
C ARG A 234 -8.80 0.07 38.25
N LYS A 235 -7.90 0.76 37.54
CA LYS A 235 -7.79 0.75 36.07
C LYS A 235 -9.07 1.24 35.41
N GLU A 236 -9.63 2.32 35.95
CA GLU A 236 -10.90 2.92 35.55
C GLU A 236 -10.69 4.32 34.97
N PHE A 237 -11.36 4.59 33.87
CA PHE A 237 -11.44 5.88 33.21
C PHE A 237 -12.88 6.36 33.19
N VAL A 238 -13.09 7.65 33.46
CA VAL A 238 -14.39 8.31 33.34
C VAL A 238 -14.23 9.66 32.63
N LEU A 239 -15.17 9.98 31.74
CA LEU A 239 -15.21 11.27 31.03
C LEU A 239 -16.53 11.97 31.30
N PHE A 240 -16.46 13.25 31.65
CA PHE A 240 -17.64 14.11 31.86
C PHE A 240 -17.63 15.31 30.90
N ASP A 241 -18.82 15.74 30.50
CA ASP A 241 -19.01 17.07 29.91
C ASP A 241 -18.86 18.11 31.02
N ALA A 242 -17.84 18.96 30.94
CA ALA A 242 -17.51 19.87 32.02
C ALA A 242 -18.56 20.97 32.25
N LEU A 243 -19.24 21.41 31.19
CA LEU A 243 -20.30 22.43 31.30
C LEU A 243 -21.51 21.85 32.03
N LYS A 244 -21.92 20.63 31.65
CA LYS A 244 -23.00 19.90 32.33
C LYS A 244 -22.67 19.58 33.77
N TYR A 245 -21.45 19.10 34.02
CA TYR A 245 -20.98 18.77 35.36
C TYR A 245 -21.03 19.99 36.29
N VAL A 246 -20.54 21.16 35.84
CA VAL A 246 -20.59 22.40 36.63
C VAL A 246 -22.03 22.87 36.87
N SER A 247 -22.97 22.56 35.97
CA SER A 247 -24.40 22.84 36.15
C SER A 247 -25.16 21.83 37.01
N GLY A 248 -24.49 20.79 37.53
CA GLY A 248 -25.06 19.78 38.44
C GLY A 248 -25.47 18.46 37.78
N ASP A 249 -25.23 18.29 36.47
CA ASP A 249 -25.40 17.01 35.77
C ASP A 249 -24.08 16.23 35.77
N GLU A 250 -23.92 15.36 36.77
CA GLU A 250 -22.71 14.56 37.00
C GLU A 250 -22.72 13.22 36.24
N ASN A 251 -23.58 13.06 35.22
CA ASN A 251 -23.60 11.82 34.45
C ASN A 251 -22.37 11.71 33.54
N PRO A 252 -21.62 10.59 33.58
CA PRO A 252 -20.48 10.40 32.70
C PRO A 252 -20.91 10.16 31.26
N ILE A 253 -20.14 10.72 30.31
CA ILE A 253 -20.22 10.39 28.89
C ILE A 253 -19.72 8.95 28.67
N TYR A 254 -18.58 8.64 29.28
CA TYR A 254 -17.97 7.31 29.23
C TYR A 254 -17.49 6.91 30.61
N GLN A 255 -17.63 5.63 30.93
CA GLN A 255 -17.00 4.98 32.07
C GLN A 255 -16.50 3.61 31.61
N ILE A 256 -15.19 3.43 31.55
CA ILE A 256 -14.57 2.23 30.97
C ILE A 256 -13.45 1.71 31.88
N SER A 257 -13.28 0.39 31.89
CA SER A 257 -12.01 -0.19 32.33
C SER A 257 -11.00 -0.13 31.19
N PHE A 258 -9.74 0.07 31.53
CA PHE A 258 -8.61 -0.02 30.58
C PHE A 258 -7.64 -1.15 30.95
N ALA A 259 -8.05 -2.08 31.82
CA ALA A 259 -7.18 -3.11 32.35
C ALA A 259 -6.63 -4.06 31.28
N ASP A 260 -7.45 -4.37 30.28
CA ASP A 260 -7.16 -5.20 29.10
C ASP A 260 -6.28 -4.50 28.06
N LYS A 261 -6.21 -3.15 28.10
CA LYS A 261 -5.45 -2.35 27.14
C LYS A 261 -4.02 -2.04 27.56
N LEU A 262 -3.65 -2.35 28.81
CA LEU A 262 -2.36 -1.93 29.38
C LEU A 262 -1.16 -2.52 28.63
N ASP A 263 -1.26 -3.78 28.21
CA ASP A 263 -0.19 -4.45 27.47
C ASP A 263 -0.05 -3.83 26.08
N ALA A 264 -1.17 -3.60 25.39
CA ALA A 264 -1.18 -2.88 24.11
C ALA A 264 -0.63 -1.45 24.24
N PHE A 265 -0.92 -0.72 25.33
CA PHE A 265 -0.38 0.62 25.56
C PHE A 265 1.14 0.62 25.84
N ALA A 266 1.68 -0.47 26.39
CA ALA A 266 3.09 -0.60 26.69
C ALA A 266 3.94 -0.96 25.46
N ASP A 267 3.35 -1.53 24.41
CA ASP A 267 4.02 -1.84 23.15
C ASP A 267 3.97 -0.65 22.18
N ASP A 268 5.08 0.08 22.09
CA ASP A 268 5.24 1.25 21.22
C ASP A 268 5.74 0.92 19.81
N GLU A 269 5.79 -0.35 19.42
CA GLU A 269 6.12 -0.78 18.05
C GLU A 269 4.90 -1.23 17.24
N ALA A 270 3.73 -1.37 17.87
CA ALA A 270 2.52 -1.84 17.23
C ALA A 270 1.26 -1.09 17.68
N ILE A 271 0.24 -1.09 16.83
CA ILE A 271 -1.11 -0.66 17.14
C ILE A 271 -2.02 -1.87 16.90
N TYR A 272 -2.72 -2.30 17.95
CA TYR A 272 -3.56 -3.50 17.91
C TYR A 272 -5.00 -3.14 17.57
N SER A 273 -5.73 -4.01 16.85
CA SER A 273 -7.13 -3.70 16.54
C SER A 273 -8.02 -3.58 17.78
N GLU A 274 -7.75 -4.39 18.81
CA GLU A 274 -8.51 -4.40 20.07
C GLU A 274 -8.44 -3.07 20.84
N GLU A 275 -7.36 -2.31 20.68
CA GLU A 275 -7.20 -1.02 21.34
C GLU A 275 -7.75 0.15 20.52
N LEU A 276 -8.26 -0.09 19.31
CA LEU A 276 -8.83 0.96 18.43
C LEU A 276 -10.37 1.04 18.50
N GLY A 277 -11.02 0.13 19.24
CA GLY A 277 -12.48 0.13 19.36
C GLY A 277 -13.18 0.09 17.99
N ASN A 278 -14.20 0.94 17.82
CA ASN A 278 -15.00 1.03 16.60
C ASN A 278 -14.50 2.08 15.60
N GLU A 279 -13.34 2.70 15.84
CA GLU A 279 -12.78 3.72 14.94
C GLU A 279 -12.63 3.19 13.54
N MET A 280 -12.99 3.96 12.52
CA MET A 280 -12.87 3.52 11.12
C MET A 280 -11.72 4.24 10.41
N PHE A 281 -10.80 3.48 9.82
CA PHE A 281 -9.71 4.02 9.01
C PHE A 281 -10.05 3.85 7.53
N LYS A 282 -10.99 4.67 7.07
CA LYS A 282 -11.36 4.65 5.66
C LYS A 282 -10.21 5.20 4.81
N HIS A 283 -9.83 4.43 3.81
CA HIS A 283 -8.89 4.89 2.80
C HIS A 283 -9.43 6.16 2.12
N PRO A 284 -8.61 7.23 1.94
CA PRO A 284 -9.09 8.54 1.51
C PRO A 284 -9.75 8.54 0.13
N ILE A 285 -9.30 7.66 -0.76
CA ILE A 285 -9.85 7.52 -2.14
C ILE A 285 -11.01 6.52 -2.19
N THR A 286 -10.79 5.27 -1.80
CA THR A 286 -11.79 4.19 -1.97
C THR A 286 -12.91 4.22 -0.93
N GLY A 287 -12.71 4.89 0.20
CA GLY A 287 -13.66 4.93 1.32
C GLY A 287 -13.77 3.62 2.11
N ILE A 288 -12.92 2.64 1.81
CA ILE A 288 -12.92 1.31 2.44
C ILE A 288 -12.03 1.32 3.69
N ASP A 289 -12.52 0.76 4.80
CA ASP A 289 -11.68 0.38 5.94
C ASP A 289 -11.17 -1.05 5.70
N TYR A 290 -9.89 -1.17 5.33
CA TYR A 290 -9.30 -2.45 4.95
C TYR A 290 -9.10 -3.40 6.12
N ARG A 291 -8.90 -2.88 7.35
CA ARG A 291 -8.89 -3.71 8.56
C ARG A 291 -10.23 -4.40 8.71
N ARG A 292 -11.34 -3.66 8.63
CA ARG A 292 -12.68 -4.23 8.75
C ARG A 292 -13.01 -5.18 7.61
N LEU A 293 -12.74 -4.78 6.36
CA LEU A 293 -12.95 -5.65 5.20
C LEU A 293 -12.23 -6.99 5.36
N TYR A 294 -10.99 -6.98 5.84
CA TYR A 294 -10.19 -8.20 5.97
C TYR A 294 -10.65 -9.06 7.14
N LEU A 295 -11.01 -8.46 8.28
CA LEU A 295 -11.61 -9.18 9.41
C LEU A 295 -12.92 -9.86 8.99
N ASP A 296 -13.84 -9.11 8.36
CA ASP A 296 -15.14 -9.63 7.90
C ASP A 296 -14.93 -10.81 6.93
N LEU A 297 -13.98 -10.70 5.99
CA LEU A 297 -13.65 -11.78 5.04
C LEU A 297 -13.09 -13.05 5.70
N ILE A 298 -12.31 -12.91 6.76
CA ILE A 298 -11.77 -14.04 7.52
C ILE A 298 -12.90 -14.71 8.33
N GLU A 299 -13.75 -13.92 8.98
CA GLU A 299 -14.87 -14.41 9.78
C GLU A 299 -15.94 -15.12 8.94
N GLU A 300 -16.19 -14.65 7.71
CA GLU A 300 -17.05 -15.33 6.73
C GLU A 300 -16.65 -16.78 6.45
N THR A 301 -15.37 -17.15 6.65
CA THR A 301 -14.89 -18.52 6.44
C THR A 301 -14.92 -19.36 7.71
N GLY A 302 -15.38 -18.80 8.83
CA GLY A 302 -15.36 -19.44 10.15
C GLY A 302 -14.01 -19.39 10.86
N ALA A 303 -13.02 -18.67 10.30
CA ALA A 303 -11.71 -18.48 10.95
C ALA A 303 -11.73 -17.24 11.84
N LYS A 304 -10.84 -17.19 12.84
CA LYS A 304 -10.64 -16.01 13.69
C LYS A 304 -9.67 -15.03 13.02
N GLY A 305 -10.11 -13.81 12.75
CA GLY A 305 -9.27 -12.74 12.20
C GLY A 305 -8.67 -11.86 13.28
N GLU A 306 -7.41 -11.49 13.12
CA GLU A 306 -6.76 -10.44 13.91
C GLU A 306 -5.93 -9.54 13.00
N VAL A 307 -5.98 -8.23 13.23
CA VAL A 307 -5.19 -7.24 12.48
C VAL A 307 -4.33 -6.45 13.45
N ILE A 308 -3.06 -6.30 13.13
CA ILE A 308 -2.14 -5.40 13.81
C ILE A 308 -1.49 -4.45 12.80
N PHE A 309 -1.19 -3.23 13.23
CA PHE A 309 -0.41 -2.28 12.45
C PHE A 309 0.97 -2.15 13.08
N THR A 310 2.04 -2.39 12.34
CA THR A 310 3.42 -2.31 12.83
C THR A 310 4.39 -2.18 11.67
N ASN A 311 5.51 -1.49 11.89
CA ASN A 311 6.63 -1.49 10.92
C ASN A 311 7.68 -2.57 11.23
N ASN A 312 7.51 -3.33 12.31
CA ASN A 312 8.34 -4.48 12.64
C ASN A 312 7.66 -5.78 12.14
N PRO A 313 8.13 -6.41 11.05
CA PRO A 313 7.48 -7.61 10.51
C PRO A 313 7.49 -8.79 11.48
N PHE A 314 8.43 -8.82 12.42
CA PHE A 314 8.60 -9.92 13.37
C PHE A 314 7.61 -9.88 14.52
N LYS A 315 6.84 -8.80 14.68
CA LYS A 315 5.80 -8.68 15.72
C LYS A 315 4.75 -9.78 15.63
N VAL A 316 4.60 -10.40 14.46
CA VAL A 316 3.72 -11.55 14.30
C VAL A 316 4.11 -12.76 15.17
N TYR A 317 5.37 -12.89 15.58
CA TYR A 317 5.80 -13.94 16.52
C TYR A 317 5.33 -13.70 17.96
N GLU A 318 5.01 -12.45 18.32
CA GLU A 318 4.46 -12.09 19.63
C GLU A 318 2.96 -12.39 19.71
N MET A 319 2.32 -12.69 18.56
CA MET A 319 0.89 -12.97 18.46
C MET A 319 0.52 -14.43 18.76
N GLY A 320 1.49 -15.25 19.15
CA GLY A 320 1.30 -16.64 19.54
C GLY A 320 1.89 -17.63 18.54
N TYR A 321 1.44 -18.88 18.62
CA TYR A 321 1.93 -19.95 17.75
C TYR A 321 1.50 -19.73 16.29
N LEU A 322 2.40 -19.98 15.35
CA LEU A 322 2.18 -19.88 13.91
C LEU A 322 2.49 -21.24 13.26
N ASP A 323 1.67 -21.63 12.29
CA ASP A 323 1.92 -22.79 11.42
C ASP A 323 2.59 -22.37 10.10
N GLY A 324 2.49 -21.09 9.72
CA GLY A 324 3.07 -20.56 8.49
C GLY A 324 2.98 -19.05 8.38
N ILE A 325 3.87 -18.48 7.57
CA ILE A 325 3.93 -17.05 7.27
C ILE A 325 3.80 -16.84 5.75
N ILE A 326 2.87 -15.98 5.36
CA ILE A 326 2.65 -15.53 4.00
C ILE A 326 3.09 -14.08 3.91
N LEU A 327 4.02 -13.79 2.99
CA LEU A 327 4.45 -12.43 2.68
C LEU A 327 3.54 -11.88 1.59
N GLY A 328 2.71 -10.90 1.96
CA GLY A 328 1.68 -10.28 1.11
C GLY A 328 2.20 -9.14 0.24
N GLU A 329 3.43 -8.67 0.47
CA GLU A 329 4.10 -7.70 -0.39
C GLU A 329 4.44 -8.31 -1.75
N VAL A 330 4.37 -7.48 -2.78
CA VAL A 330 4.75 -7.82 -4.14
C VAL A 330 6.22 -7.45 -4.37
N HIS A 331 6.65 -6.23 -4.06
CA HIS A 331 7.98 -5.74 -4.46
C HIS A 331 9.06 -6.11 -3.46
N ALA A 332 8.79 -5.92 -2.17
CA ALA A 332 9.74 -6.21 -1.10
C ALA A 332 9.84 -7.71 -0.72
N ARG A 333 9.05 -8.57 -1.38
CA ARG A 333 8.85 -9.99 -1.02
C ARG A 333 10.13 -10.80 -0.81
N LYS A 334 11.12 -10.64 -1.70
CA LYS A 334 12.38 -11.41 -1.65
C LYS A 334 13.23 -10.97 -0.46
N PHE A 335 13.42 -9.65 -0.33
CA PHE A 335 14.10 -9.05 0.81
C PHE A 335 13.44 -9.45 2.14
N ARG A 336 12.10 -9.40 2.21
CA ARG A 336 11.38 -9.76 3.43
C ARG A 336 11.52 -11.24 3.74
N LYS A 337 11.47 -12.12 2.74
CA LYS A 337 11.71 -13.55 2.93
C LYS A 337 13.11 -13.82 3.48
N ASP A 338 14.13 -13.23 2.88
CA ASP A 338 15.52 -13.37 3.35
C ASP A 338 15.68 -12.89 4.80
N LEU A 339 15.00 -11.81 5.16
CA LEU A 339 14.97 -11.28 6.52
C LEU A 339 14.33 -12.27 7.52
N PHE A 340 13.21 -12.91 7.19
CA PHE A 340 12.60 -13.94 8.03
C PHE A 340 13.46 -15.21 8.15
N LEU A 341 14.10 -15.63 7.07
CA LEU A 341 15.00 -16.78 7.10
C LEU A 341 16.24 -16.49 7.95
N ALA A 342 16.83 -15.30 7.83
CA ALA A 342 17.96 -14.86 8.65
C ALA A 342 17.60 -14.72 10.14
N PHE A 343 16.37 -14.34 10.46
CA PHE A 343 15.85 -14.32 11.83
C PHE A 343 15.67 -15.72 12.44
N GLY A 344 15.73 -16.78 11.62
CA GLY A 344 15.60 -18.16 12.07
C GLY A 344 14.16 -18.66 12.15
N ALA A 345 13.28 -18.19 11.25
CA ALA A 345 11.92 -18.69 11.12
C ALA A 345 11.89 -20.23 11.07
N LYS A 346 11.18 -20.84 12.02
CA LYS A 346 11.05 -22.31 12.12
C LYS A 346 9.81 -22.87 11.41
N VAL A 347 8.98 -21.98 10.88
CA VAL A 347 7.75 -22.29 10.14
C VAL A 347 7.97 -21.96 8.66
N PRO A 348 7.22 -22.57 7.72
CA PRO A 348 7.32 -22.21 6.33
C PRO A 348 7.01 -20.72 6.10
N VAL A 349 7.88 -20.04 5.35
CA VAL A 349 7.70 -18.64 4.92
C VAL A 349 7.57 -18.64 3.40
N LYS A 350 6.40 -18.24 2.88
CA LYS A 350 6.12 -18.20 1.43
C LYS A 350 5.68 -16.83 0.99
N THR A 351 6.07 -16.45 -0.21
CA THR A 351 5.57 -15.25 -0.91
C THR A 351 4.28 -15.56 -1.66
N LEU A 352 3.57 -14.52 -2.14
CA LEU A 352 2.43 -14.71 -3.03
C LEU A 352 2.79 -15.41 -4.36
N GLU A 353 4.05 -15.35 -4.78
CA GLU A 353 4.57 -16.04 -5.97
C GLU A 353 4.65 -17.56 -5.77
N GLU A 354 4.72 -18.02 -4.53
CA GLU A 354 4.89 -19.42 -4.15
C GLU A 354 3.58 -20.11 -3.70
N ILE A 355 2.46 -19.37 -3.72
CA ILE A 355 1.14 -19.90 -3.37
C ILE A 355 0.23 -19.85 -4.60
N GLY A 356 -0.39 -20.98 -4.93
CA GLY A 356 -1.20 -21.12 -6.14
C GLY A 356 -0.44 -21.64 -7.36
N PRO A 357 -1.05 -21.57 -8.55
CA PRO A 357 -0.48 -22.16 -9.76
C PRO A 357 0.81 -21.48 -10.23
N ALA A 358 1.79 -22.28 -10.64
CA ALA A 358 3.00 -21.80 -11.30
C ALA A 358 2.67 -21.02 -12.60
N PRO A 359 3.59 -20.16 -13.09
CA PRO A 359 4.86 -19.79 -12.46
C PRO A 359 4.77 -18.64 -11.46
N TRP A 360 3.61 -17.96 -11.39
CA TRP A 360 3.46 -16.70 -10.66
C TRP A 360 2.70 -16.81 -9.33
N GLY A 361 2.16 -17.99 -8.99
CA GLY A 361 1.25 -18.12 -7.87
C GLY A 361 0.08 -17.13 -8.02
N VAL A 362 -0.12 -16.29 -7.00
CA VAL A 362 -1.16 -15.25 -6.96
C VAL A 362 -0.62 -13.82 -6.87
N ILE A 363 0.69 -13.62 -7.08
CA ILE A 363 1.36 -12.33 -6.84
C ILE A 363 0.80 -11.15 -7.64
N GLY A 364 0.38 -11.39 -8.87
CA GLY A 364 -0.28 -10.39 -9.73
C GLY A 364 -1.73 -10.78 -10.03
N SER A 365 -2.37 -11.58 -9.17
CA SER A 365 -3.75 -11.98 -9.40
C SER A 365 -4.72 -10.82 -9.14
N ASN A 366 -5.90 -10.89 -9.76
CA ASN A 366 -6.99 -9.94 -9.58
C ASN A 366 -8.33 -10.67 -9.47
N VAL A 367 -9.31 -10.04 -8.81
CA VAL A 367 -10.68 -10.55 -8.77
C VAL A 367 -11.25 -10.63 -10.19
N SER A 368 -11.71 -11.81 -10.59
CA SER A 368 -12.47 -12.04 -11.81
C SER A 368 -13.96 -12.11 -11.53
N ASP A 369 -14.35 -12.90 -10.52
CA ASP A 369 -15.74 -12.99 -10.04
C ASP A 369 -15.71 -13.01 -8.51
N TYR A 370 -16.14 -11.90 -7.91
CA TYR A 370 -16.12 -11.74 -6.45
C TYR A 370 -17.10 -12.70 -5.76
N GLN A 371 -18.27 -12.93 -6.34
CA GLN A 371 -19.33 -13.76 -5.74
C GLN A 371 -18.96 -15.24 -5.79
N LYS A 372 -18.38 -15.69 -6.90
CA LYS A 372 -17.92 -17.08 -7.06
C LYS A 372 -16.53 -17.32 -6.49
N GLY A 373 -15.84 -16.28 -6.00
CA GLY A 373 -14.50 -16.39 -5.46
C GLY A 373 -13.48 -16.81 -6.52
N VAL A 374 -13.50 -16.20 -7.70
CA VAL A 374 -12.58 -16.53 -8.80
C VAL A 374 -11.54 -15.42 -8.98
N LEU A 375 -10.28 -15.82 -9.00
CA LEU A 375 -9.13 -14.98 -9.29
C LEU A 375 -8.66 -15.23 -10.73
N LYS A 376 -8.34 -14.16 -11.45
CA LYS A 376 -7.55 -14.21 -12.70
C LYS A 376 -6.08 -14.16 -12.32
N LEU A 377 -5.28 -15.08 -12.86
CA LEU A 377 -3.84 -15.14 -12.63
C LEU A 377 -3.07 -14.40 -13.72
N LEU A 378 -1.77 -14.23 -13.52
CA LEU A 378 -0.86 -13.75 -14.57
C LEU A 378 -0.70 -14.80 -15.70
N PRO A 379 -0.27 -14.37 -16.90
CA PRO A 379 0.04 -15.25 -18.02
C PRO A 379 1.05 -16.34 -17.65
N GLU A 380 0.85 -17.55 -18.17
CA GLU A 380 1.74 -18.69 -17.90
C GLU A 380 3.09 -18.56 -18.60
N ASP A 381 3.07 -18.20 -19.88
CA ASP A 381 4.27 -18.03 -20.73
C ASP A 381 4.19 -16.67 -21.45
N ALA A 382 4.47 -15.59 -20.71
CA ALA A 382 4.38 -14.23 -21.24
C ALA A 382 5.43 -13.96 -22.34
N ASP A 383 6.67 -14.42 -22.15
CA ASP A 383 7.76 -14.27 -23.13
C ASP A 383 7.46 -15.05 -24.42
N GLY A 384 7.10 -16.34 -24.33
CA GLY A 384 6.78 -17.11 -25.53
C GLY A 384 5.49 -16.64 -26.21
N THR A 385 4.53 -16.06 -25.47
CA THR A 385 3.37 -15.40 -26.10
C THR A 385 3.78 -14.15 -26.87
N ALA A 386 4.69 -13.34 -26.34
CA ALA A 386 5.22 -12.18 -27.06
C ALA A 386 5.90 -12.59 -28.37
N GLU A 387 6.69 -13.67 -28.34
CA GLU A 387 7.32 -14.23 -29.55
C GLU A 387 6.30 -14.72 -30.58
N ARG A 388 5.27 -15.47 -30.16
CA ARG A 388 4.19 -15.94 -31.05
C ARG A 388 3.42 -14.78 -31.69
N ILE A 389 3.10 -13.75 -30.92
CA ILE A 389 2.46 -12.52 -31.45
C ILE A 389 3.37 -11.85 -32.48
N ARG A 390 4.67 -11.72 -32.20
CA ARG A 390 5.64 -11.10 -33.11
C ARG A 390 5.67 -11.84 -34.45
N GLU A 391 5.82 -13.16 -34.40
CA GLU A 391 5.86 -14.02 -35.58
C GLU A 391 4.55 -13.92 -36.38
N LYS A 392 3.40 -13.90 -35.69
CA LYS A 392 2.09 -13.77 -36.34
C LYS A 392 1.90 -12.42 -37.03
N ILE A 393 2.37 -11.33 -36.40
CA ILE A 393 2.34 -10.00 -37.02
C ILE A 393 3.21 -9.98 -38.27
N LEU A 394 4.43 -10.53 -38.21
CA LEU A 394 5.32 -10.62 -39.36
C LEU A 394 4.70 -11.44 -40.50
N GLU A 395 4.11 -12.60 -40.19
CA GLU A 395 3.42 -13.45 -41.16
C GLU A 395 2.27 -12.71 -41.88
N LYS A 396 1.41 -12.02 -41.12
CA LYS A 396 0.19 -11.40 -41.67
C LYS A 396 0.38 -10.02 -42.29
N THR A 397 1.32 -9.25 -41.77
CA THR A 397 1.48 -7.83 -42.13
C THR A 397 2.79 -7.56 -42.85
N GLY A 398 3.75 -8.49 -42.79
CA GLY A 398 5.11 -8.29 -43.29
C GLY A 398 5.92 -7.30 -42.45
N LYS A 399 5.44 -6.91 -41.26
CA LYS A 399 6.10 -5.92 -40.40
C LYS A 399 6.95 -6.56 -39.33
N ASP A 400 8.20 -6.10 -39.22
CA ASP A 400 9.12 -6.50 -38.16
C ASP A 400 8.97 -5.60 -36.93
N VAL A 401 8.25 -6.10 -35.93
CA VAL A 401 7.95 -5.39 -34.68
C VAL A 401 8.61 -6.08 -33.49
N ASP A 402 8.62 -5.41 -32.34
CA ASP A 402 8.81 -6.06 -31.05
C ASP A 402 7.50 -6.13 -30.29
N VAL A 403 7.39 -7.07 -29.35
CA VAL A 403 6.17 -7.28 -28.57
C VAL A 403 6.49 -7.24 -27.09
N LEU A 404 5.61 -6.61 -26.31
CA LEU A 404 5.71 -6.46 -24.86
C LEU A 404 4.40 -6.89 -24.22
N ILE A 405 4.44 -7.80 -23.26
CA ILE A 405 3.31 -8.09 -22.37
C ILE A 405 3.48 -7.25 -21.11
N PHE A 406 2.65 -6.22 -20.96
CA PHE A 406 2.75 -5.25 -19.87
C PHE A 406 1.71 -5.53 -18.77
N GLY A 407 2.13 -5.41 -17.51
CA GLY A 407 1.23 -5.33 -16.35
C GLY A 407 1.05 -3.87 -15.93
N ASP A 408 0.73 -3.66 -14.67
CA ASP A 408 0.63 -2.34 -14.04
C ASP A 408 1.87 -1.45 -14.28
N GLY A 409 1.66 -0.17 -14.54
CA GLY A 409 2.72 0.82 -14.77
C GLY A 409 3.52 1.17 -13.51
N ALA A 410 4.60 1.93 -13.66
CA ALA A 410 5.39 2.40 -12.50
C ALA A 410 5.12 3.89 -12.16
N TYR A 411 3.93 4.39 -12.47
CA TYR A 411 3.55 5.77 -12.14
C TYR A 411 3.22 5.90 -10.65
N LYS A 412 3.72 6.97 -10.03
CA LYS A 412 3.30 7.37 -8.69
C LYS A 412 2.51 8.65 -8.80
N ASP A 413 1.25 8.60 -8.42
CA ASP A 413 0.43 9.79 -8.33
C ASP A 413 0.98 10.69 -7.20
N PRO A 414 1.43 11.93 -7.51
CA PRO A 414 1.96 12.84 -6.50
C PRO A 414 0.90 13.36 -5.53
N ASP A 415 -0.38 13.37 -5.92
CA ASP A 415 -1.45 13.91 -5.09
C ASP A 415 -1.89 12.90 -4.03
N THR A 416 -1.98 11.62 -4.41
CA THR A 416 -2.39 10.54 -3.50
C THR A 416 -1.22 9.80 -2.87
N GLY A 417 -0.04 9.86 -3.49
CA GLY A 417 1.15 9.11 -3.07
C GLY A 417 1.10 7.62 -3.43
N ILE A 418 0.08 7.16 -4.17
CA ILE A 418 -0.13 5.76 -4.54
C ILE A 418 0.63 5.46 -5.84
N TYR A 419 1.31 4.32 -5.86
CA TYR A 419 1.88 3.74 -7.06
C TYR A 419 0.82 2.92 -7.81
N GLU A 420 0.69 3.16 -9.11
CA GLU A 420 -0.05 2.28 -10.03
C GLU A 420 0.75 1.03 -10.39
N LEU A 421 1.50 0.47 -9.42
CA LEU A 421 2.38 -0.69 -9.59
C LEU A 421 2.02 -1.77 -8.57
N ALA A 422 0.96 -2.55 -8.82
CA ALA A 422 0.62 -3.69 -7.97
C ALA A 422 1.05 -5.04 -8.57
N ASP A 423 1.45 -5.09 -9.84
CA ASP A 423 2.12 -6.25 -10.44
C ASP A 423 3.61 -6.32 -10.06
N PRO A 424 4.23 -7.51 -10.08
CA PRO A 424 5.63 -7.68 -9.70
C PRO A 424 6.61 -6.89 -10.57
N TYR A 425 6.24 -6.63 -11.83
CA TYR A 425 7.03 -5.89 -12.81
C TYR A 425 6.09 -5.21 -13.81
N PRO A 426 6.44 -4.00 -14.33
CA PRO A 426 5.68 -3.41 -15.42
C PRO A 426 5.67 -4.26 -16.70
N SER A 427 6.77 -4.99 -16.95
CA SER A 427 6.92 -5.90 -18.08
C SER A 427 6.92 -7.32 -17.56
N LEU A 428 5.89 -8.11 -17.88
CA LEU A 428 5.79 -9.51 -17.50
C LEU A 428 6.38 -10.45 -18.54
N GLY A 429 6.37 -10.05 -19.81
CA GLY A 429 7.07 -10.76 -20.88
C GLY A 429 7.39 -9.85 -22.05
N ALA A 430 8.39 -10.19 -22.86
CA ALA A 430 8.78 -9.41 -24.02
C ALA A 430 9.49 -10.27 -25.07
N SER A 431 9.46 -9.81 -26.32
CA SER A 431 10.23 -10.43 -27.38
C SER A 431 11.74 -10.43 -27.05
N GLU A 432 12.45 -11.45 -27.50
CA GLU A 432 13.87 -11.67 -27.20
C GLU A 432 14.73 -10.44 -27.51
N ARG A 433 14.54 -9.87 -28.69
CA ARG A 433 15.23 -8.64 -29.12
C ARG A 433 14.97 -7.48 -28.15
N LEU A 434 13.73 -7.32 -27.66
CA LEU A 434 13.35 -6.24 -26.77
C LEU A 434 13.94 -6.38 -25.35
N ARG A 435 14.10 -7.62 -24.86
CA ARG A 435 14.62 -7.91 -23.50
C ARG A 435 16.06 -7.42 -23.29
N GLY A 436 16.85 -7.37 -24.36
CA GLY A 436 18.24 -6.93 -24.36
C GLY A 436 18.44 -5.40 -24.37
N PHE A 437 17.41 -4.62 -24.72
CA PHE A 437 17.57 -3.17 -24.83
C PHE A 437 17.56 -2.47 -23.45
N LYS A 438 18.60 -1.68 -23.23
CA LYS A 438 18.65 -0.63 -22.20
C LYS A 438 18.43 0.71 -22.88
N LEU A 439 17.84 1.68 -22.18
CA LEU A 439 17.89 3.05 -22.67
C LEU A 439 19.35 3.49 -22.81
N ARG A 440 19.64 4.25 -23.87
CA ARG A 440 20.92 4.97 -23.98
C ARG A 440 21.14 5.82 -22.75
N GLU A 441 22.37 5.79 -22.24
CA GLU A 441 22.88 6.85 -21.38
C GLU A 441 22.91 8.12 -22.23
N GLY A 442 21.95 9.02 -21.99
CA GLY A 442 21.91 10.29 -22.70
C GLY A 442 22.92 11.25 -22.09
N LYS A 443 23.71 11.93 -22.94
CA LYS A 443 24.34 13.19 -22.52
C LYS A 443 23.21 14.11 -22.04
N LYS A 444 23.40 14.78 -20.90
CA LYS A 444 22.48 15.84 -20.46
C LYS A 444 22.62 17.00 -21.43
N LEU A 445 21.98 16.91 -22.60
CA LEU A 445 22.05 17.91 -23.67
C LEU A 445 21.71 19.30 -23.11
N LYS A 446 20.71 19.38 -22.22
CA LYS A 446 20.37 20.61 -21.50
C LYS A 446 21.54 21.16 -20.68
N LEU A 447 22.20 20.31 -19.87
CA LEU A 447 23.38 20.72 -19.11
C LEU A 447 24.53 21.14 -20.01
N ALA A 448 24.75 20.44 -21.12
CA ALA A 448 25.81 20.77 -22.07
C ALA A 448 25.52 22.11 -22.77
N VAL A 449 24.28 22.35 -23.19
CA VAL A 449 23.81 23.63 -23.73
C VAL A 449 23.95 24.73 -22.70
N ASP A 450 23.48 24.54 -21.46
CA ASP A 450 23.58 25.51 -20.37
C ASP A 450 25.05 25.85 -20.05
N THR A 451 25.92 24.83 -20.04
CA THR A 451 27.36 25.00 -19.79
C THR A 451 28.03 25.83 -20.88
N LEU A 452 27.72 25.55 -22.15
CA LEU A 452 28.29 26.29 -23.27
C LEU A 452 27.69 27.70 -23.39
N TYR A 453 26.39 27.85 -23.14
CA TYR A 453 25.74 29.15 -23.09
C TYR A 453 26.32 30.04 -21.99
N ASN A 454 26.53 29.51 -20.78
CA ASN A 454 27.16 30.23 -19.67
C ASN A 454 28.65 30.56 -19.93
N LYS A 455 29.30 29.87 -20.88
CA LYS A 455 30.66 30.20 -21.36
C LYS A 455 30.67 31.27 -22.47
N GLY A 456 29.50 31.76 -22.88
CA GLY A 456 29.36 32.84 -23.87
C GLY A 456 29.36 32.38 -25.33
N TYR A 457 29.20 31.09 -25.60
CA TYR A 457 29.08 30.57 -26.97
C TYR A 457 27.72 30.99 -27.59
N SER A 458 27.75 31.36 -28.87
CA SER A 458 26.51 31.60 -29.64
C SER A 458 25.78 30.28 -29.92
N ARG A 459 24.49 30.35 -30.28
CA ARG A 459 23.71 29.14 -30.65
C ARG A 459 24.43 28.30 -31.73
N ASP A 460 24.88 28.94 -32.81
CA ASP A 460 25.55 28.26 -33.92
C ASP A 460 26.84 27.56 -33.45
N GLN A 461 27.61 28.21 -32.56
CA GLN A 461 28.81 27.61 -31.95
C GLN A 461 28.47 26.43 -31.03
N ILE A 462 27.39 26.54 -30.25
CA ILE A 462 26.92 25.45 -29.38
C ILE A 462 26.50 24.23 -30.22
N GLU A 463 25.74 24.45 -31.29
CA GLU A 463 25.31 23.40 -32.21
C GLU A 463 26.52 22.71 -32.86
N GLU A 464 27.51 23.49 -33.30
CA GLU A 464 28.75 22.97 -33.87
C GLU A 464 29.56 22.15 -32.84
N ILE A 465 29.76 22.67 -31.63
CA ILE A 465 30.47 21.99 -30.52
C ILE A 465 29.78 20.69 -30.12
N LEU A 466 28.44 20.68 -30.06
CA LEU A 466 27.65 19.49 -29.71
C LEU A 466 27.61 18.45 -30.83
N SER A 467 27.68 18.89 -32.08
CA SER A 467 27.75 17.99 -33.24
C SER A 467 29.11 17.27 -33.35
N GLN A 468 30.20 17.93 -32.92
CA GLN A 468 31.57 17.41 -33.01
C GLN A 468 31.97 16.52 -31.82
N ASN A 469 31.40 16.73 -30.62
CA ASN A 469 31.76 15.99 -29.40
C ASN A 469 30.91 14.73 -29.16
N GLN A 470 30.72 13.85 -30.15
CA GLN A 470 29.88 12.67 -29.95
C GLN A 470 30.44 11.64 -28.94
N GLU A 471 31.75 11.63 -28.66
CA GLU A 471 32.38 10.49 -27.94
C GLU A 471 32.92 10.74 -26.52
N GLU A 472 32.92 11.95 -25.96
CA GLU A 472 33.38 12.11 -24.56
C GLU A 472 32.28 11.83 -23.53
N GLN A 473 32.51 10.76 -22.77
CA GLN A 473 31.72 10.25 -21.65
C GLN A 473 31.97 11.16 -20.43
N SER A 474 30.99 11.97 -20.02
CA SER A 474 31.07 12.74 -18.77
C SER A 474 30.68 11.86 -17.57
N ASP A 475 31.39 11.97 -16.44
CA ASP A 475 31.16 11.28 -15.15
C ASP A 475 29.75 11.45 -14.50
N LEU A 476 28.82 12.13 -15.17
CA LEU A 476 27.47 12.42 -14.71
C LEU A 476 26.40 11.76 -15.62
N GLY A 477 26.49 10.43 -15.78
CA GLY A 477 25.51 9.63 -16.52
C GLY A 477 24.13 9.58 -15.85
N THR A 478 23.08 9.27 -16.64
CA THR A 478 21.75 8.93 -16.10
C THR A 478 21.74 7.48 -15.62
N THR A 479 21.09 7.18 -14.48
CA THR A 479 20.88 5.79 -14.05
C THR A 479 20.15 5.00 -15.14
N PRO A 480 20.71 3.91 -15.68
CA PRO A 480 20.13 3.21 -16.82
C PRO A 480 18.77 2.61 -16.44
N ARG A 481 17.77 2.85 -17.28
CA ARG A 481 16.43 2.25 -17.15
C ARG A 481 16.25 1.21 -18.26
N ARG A 482 15.53 0.12 -17.96
CA ARG A 482 15.18 -0.87 -18.97
C ARG A 482 14.10 -0.28 -19.89
N LEU A 483 14.29 -0.42 -21.19
CA LEU A 483 13.35 0.10 -22.19
C LEU A 483 11.94 -0.49 -22.00
N VAL A 484 11.89 -1.81 -21.74
CA VAL A 484 10.65 -2.55 -21.47
C VAL A 484 9.82 -1.98 -20.32
N SER A 485 10.44 -1.51 -19.24
CA SER A 485 9.71 -0.96 -18.10
C SER A 485 9.06 0.38 -18.42
N ILE A 486 9.72 1.19 -19.25
CA ILE A 486 9.20 2.50 -19.66
C ILE A 486 8.12 2.33 -20.71
N ALA A 487 8.33 1.46 -21.71
CA ALA A 487 7.32 1.14 -22.71
C ALA A 487 6.06 0.55 -22.05
N ALA A 488 6.23 -0.32 -21.05
CA ALA A 488 5.11 -0.85 -20.26
C ALA A 488 4.37 0.25 -19.51
N THR A 489 5.07 1.13 -18.79
CA THR A 489 4.45 2.24 -18.05
C THR A 489 3.72 3.20 -18.98
N LEU A 490 4.30 3.49 -20.16
CA LEU A 490 3.65 4.32 -21.17
C LEU A 490 2.39 3.66 -21.72
N ALA A 491 2.44 2.34 -21.96
CA ALA A 491 1.29 1.58 -22.43
C ALA A 491 0.17 1.54 -21.39
N ASP A 492 0.51 1.30 -20.12
CA ASP A 492 -0.44 1.26 -19.02
C ASP A 492 -1.14 2.60 -18.80
N LEU A 493 -0.40 3.72 -18.80
CA LEU A 493 -0.98 5.06 -18.71
C LEU A 493 -1.97 5.38 -19.84
N LEU A 494 -1.77 4.81 -21.03
CA LEU A 494 -2.65 5.03 -22.18
C LEU A 494 -3.84 4.05 -22.19
N ALA A 495 -3.64 2.80 -21.81
CA ALA A 495 -4.69 1.80 -21.73
C ALA A 495 -5.65 2.10 -20.56
N GLY A 496 -5.10 2.55 -19.44
CA GLY A 496 -5.79 2.80 -18.18
C GLY A 496 -6.30 1.53 -17.51
N SER A 497 -6.57 1.62 -16.20
CA SER A 497 -7.15 0.52 -15.42
C SER A 497 -8.67 0.36 -15.64
N ALA A 498 -9.30 1.33 -16.31
CA ALA A 498 -10.73 1.36 -16.60
C ALA A 498 -10.99 0.85 -18.02
N ASP A 499 -11.95 -0.08 -18.14
CA ASP A 499 -12.29 -0.96 -19.28
C ASP A 499 -12.60 -0.24 -20.62
N GLN A 500 -11.67 0.56 -21.19
CA GLN A 500 -11.86 1.30 -22.45
C GLN A 500 -11.74 0.42 -23.70
N GLY A 501 -11.55 -0.90 -23.53
CA GLY A 501 -11.44 -1.84 -24.65
C GLY A 501 -10.21 -1.63 -25.53
N THR A 502 -9.16 -1.01 -24.98
CA THR A 502 -7.86 -0.76 -25.64
C THR A 502 -6.73 -1.54 -24.95
N PRO A 503 -6.76 -2.88 -24.99
CA PRO A 503 -5.74 -3.71 -24.34
C PRO A 503 -4.39 -3.72 -25.08
N ILE A 504 -4.32 -3.08 -26.26
CA ILE A 504 -3.13 -3.00 -27.09
C ILE A 504 -2.72 -1.54 -27.23
N VAL A 505 -1.43 -1.28 -27.08
CA VAL A 505 -0.80 0.03 -27.33
C VAL A 505 0.41 -0.17 -28.23
N ILE A 506 0.49 0.60 -29.31
CA ILE A 506 1.68 0.64 -30.16
C ILE A 506 2.55 1.81 -29.73
N VAL A 507 3.80 1.54 -29.37
CA VAL A 507 4.82 2.56 -29.10
C VAL A 507 5.75 2.66 -30.31
N ARG A 508 5.67 3.80 -31.00
CA ARG A 508 6.39 4.09 -32.25
C ARG A 508 7.52 5.07 -32.03
N GLY A 509 8.63 4.88 -32.76
CA GLY A 509 9.73 5.84 -32.80
C GLY A 509 10.52 5.95 -31.50
N MET A 510 10.32 5.02 -30.55
CA MET A 510 11.09 4.98 -29.31
C MET A 510 12.52 4.53 -29.62
N LYS A 511 13.51 5.39 -29.33
CA LYS A 511 14.92 5.08 -29.59
C LYS A 511 15.38 3.87 -28.77
N ARG A 512 15.71 2.80 -29.48
CA ARG A 512 16.39 1.60 -28.99
C ARG A 512 17.88 1.87 -29.16
N GLY A 513 18.69 1.50 -28.17
CA GLY A 513 20.07 2.01 -28.06
C GLY A 513 20.97 1.78 -29.26
#